data_AF-A0AA35RBA5-F1
#
_entry.id   AF-A0AA35RBA5-F1
#
_cell.length_a   1.000
_cell.length_b   1.000
_cell.length_c   1.000
_cell.angle_alpha   90.00
_cell.angle_beta   90.00
_cell.angle_gamma   90.00
#
_symmetry.space_group_name_H-M   'P 1'
#
loop_
_entity.id
_entity.type
_entity.pdbx_description
1 polymer ?
#
loop_
_entity_poly.entity_id
_entity_poly.type
_entity_poly.pdbx_seq_one_letter_code
_entity_poly.pdbx_strand_id
1 'polypeptide(L)'
;MSDEFAGSGQDLQSFWQVKDGDKSPWELKGGMLSAEAGYNQNVWTDDTSTRFFQVTDQQEFDIETSMVVDYGDASTVAGLIVYSATTKDHQDRDGQWVTLKLWGRGAAQGNNAVLQYQRRQNDDAALGYVGTQADYNPAQGVIPIELRLKREGDEYEAWFKPNAEGDWVSVGRVTNELQDPVEVGIYVGVADAEGTGQMTVTFDYFREASSPATPVDPRDRLAVTWGIAAYSPTTKDRQGREGEWVTIKLWGRGPANGNNAVIQYQKRQFDGGEGLAGTVPNFQDPAGEMDIYMRLRREDNTFTAWWKRKANDPWIDIGETEQEFDEPLEVGIYAGICDSKGKQIAQYEYFEDLLVPFDVSPRAKLPIAWGDLKRRHSVPGSR
;
A
#
# COMPACT_ATOMS: atom_id res chain seq x y z
N MET A 1 4.38 -4.30 2.67
CA MET A 1 3.22 -3.66 3.34
C MET A 1 3.37 -2.14 3.24
N SER A 2 2.24 -1.42 3.22
CA SER A 2 2.20 0.05 3.16
C SER A 2 2.12 0.68 4.56
N ASP A 3 2.62 1.90 4.71
CA ASP A 3 2.59 2.72 5.93
C ASP A 3 2.47 4.22 5.59
N GLU A 4 1.60 4.92 6.30
CA GLU A 4 1.41 6.38 6.23
C GLU A 4 2.01 7.08 7.46
N PHE A 5 2.79 6.36 8.27
CA PHE A 5 3.53 6.88 9.41
C PHE A 5 2.68 7.65 10.45
N ALA A 6 1.41 7.26 10.62
CA ALA A 6 0.42 7.90 11.49
C ALA A 6 0.72 7.82 13.01
N GLY A 7 1.85 7.22 13.40
CA GLY A 7 2.28 7.07 14.79
C GLY A 7 2.93 8.30 15.40
N SER A 8 3.52 8.12 16.58
CA SER A 8 4.28 9.17 17.27
C SER A 8 5.52 8.61 17.97
N GLY A 9 6.58 9.41 18.09
CA GLY A 9 7.81 8.96 18.73
C GLY A 9 8.48 7.84 17.95
N GLN A 10 8.86 6.74 18.59
CA GLN A 10 9.54 5.61 17.92
C GLN A 10 8.65 4.38 17.73
N ASP A 11 7.33 4.60 17.64
CA ASP A 11 6.33 3.54 17.55
C ASP A 11 5.98 3.21 16.09
N LEU A 12 6.95 2.64 15.36
CA LEU A 12 6.72 2.13 14.01
C LEU A 12 5.79 0.92 14.02
N GLN A 13 5.06 0.73 12.91
CA GLN A 13 4.29 -0.49 12.70
C GLN A 13 5.18 -1.72 12.85
N SER A 14 4.63 -2.79 13.44
CA SER A 14 5.38 -3.98 13.85
C SER A 14 6.12 -4.72 12.72
N PHE A 15 5.78 -4.46 11.47
CA PHE A 15 6.45 -5.02 10.31
C PHE A 15 7.77 -4.33 9.94
N TRP A 16 8.04 -3.15 10.51
CA TRP A 16 9.31 -2.46 10.31
C TRP A 16 10.41 -3.01 11.21
N GLN A 17 11.58 -3.13 10.63
CA GLN A 17 12.85 -3.30 11.33
C GLN A 17 13.70 -2.07 11.08
N VAL A 18 14.51 -1.70 12.08
CA VAL A 18 15.41 -0.54 12.01
C VAL A 18 16.84 -1.00 12.22
N LYS A 19 17.68 -0.80 11.21
CA LYS A 19 19.13 -1.00 11.29
C LYS A 19 19.81 0.33 11.56
N ASP A 20 20.75 0.33 12.52
CA ASP A 20 21.57 1.50 12.88
C ASP A 20 20.73 2.75 13.25
N GLY A 21 19.50 2.58 13.75
CA GLY A 21 18.60 3.69 14.09
C GLY A 21 19.08 4.58 15.24
N ASP A 22 20.09 4.17 16.00
CA ASP A 22 20.77 4.97 17.01
C ASP A 22 21.77 5.97 16.40
N LYS A 23 22.23 5.73 15.16
CA LYS A 23 23.15 6.62 14.44
C LYS A 23 22.46 7.74 13.69
N SER A 24 21.20 7.54 13.32
CA SER A 24 20.34 8.58 12.75
C SER A 24 19.11 8.76 13.66
N PRO A 25 19.11 9.74 14.58
CA PRO A 25 17.94 10.02 15.40
C PRO A 25 16.69 10.17 14.53
N TRP A 26 15.62 9.48 14.91
CA TRP A 26 14.38 9.45 14.13
C TRP A 26 13.15 9.48 15.04
N GLU A 27 12.08 10.07 14.52
CA GLU A 27 10.76 10.12 15.15
C GLU A 27 9.63 10.09 14.12
N LEU A 28 8.50 9.52 14.53
CA LEU A 28 7.21 9.68 13.89
C LEU A 28 6.56 10.95 14.44
N LYS A 29 6.20 11.87 13.54
CA LYS A 29 5.59 13.14 13.92
C LYS A 29 4.79 13.74 12.79
N GLY A 30 3.52 14.05 13.07
CA GLY A 30 2.64 14.69 12.10
C GLY A 30 2.29 13.79 10.91
N GLY A 31 2.26 12.46 11.11
CA GLY A 31 2.01 11.50 10.03
C GLY A 31 3.21 11.28 9.12
N MET A 32 4.43 11.49 9.62
CA MET A 32 5.66 11.42 8.84
C MET A 32 6.72 10.70 9.65
N LEU A 33 7.59 9.94 8.99
CA LEU A 33 8.86 9.50 9.55
C LEU A 33 9.92 10.56 9.29
N SER A 34 10.43 11.19 10.34
CA SER A 34 11.54 12.14 10.26
C SER A 34 12.82 11.50 10.77
N ALA A 35 13.93 11.71 10.06
CA ALA A 35 15.26 11.25 10.46
C ALA A 35 16.31 12.33 10.23
N GLU A 36 17.17 12.54 11.22
CA GLU A 36 18.44 13.27 11.08
C GLU A 36 19.52 12.25 10.71
N ALA A 37 20.12 12.39 9.54
CA ALA A 37 21.02 11.39 9.00
C ALA A 37 22.39 11.41 9.70
N GLY A 38 22.84 10.24 10.15
CA GLY A 38 24.16 10.05 10.75
C GLY A 38 25.30 10.11 9.73
N TYR A 39 26.51 10.32 10.25
CA TYR A 39 27.75 10.43 9.48
C TYR A 39 28.42 9.09 9.21
N ASN A 40 29.26 9.05 8.16
CA ASN A 40 29.88 7.84 7.64
C ASN A 40 28.84 6.74 7.30
N GLN A 41 27.69 7.16 6.79
CA GLN A 41 26.57 6.29 6.46
C GLN A 41 26.26 6.36 4.96
N ASN A 42 26.46 5.25 4.26
CA ASN A 42 26.11 5.08 2.85
C ASN A 42 25.96 3.59 2.50
N VAL A 43 25.47 3.33 1.29
CA VAL A 43 25.48 2.04 0.58
C VAL A 43 26.24 2.20 -0.73
N TRP A 44 27.57 2.12 -0.64
CA TRP A 44 28.47 2.08 -1.80
C TRP A 44 29.33 0.81 -1.81
N THR A 45 30.33 0.76 -0.92
CA THR A 45 31.18 -0.43 -0.70
C THR A 45 30.55 -1.35 0.32
N ASP A 46 30.13 -0.82 1.46
CA ASP A 46 29.51 -1.54 2.57
C ASP A 46 28.20 -0.86 2.93
N ASP A 47 27.27 -1.60 3.55
CA ASP A 47 26.04 -1.03 4.09
C ASP A 47 26.27 -0.51 5.52
N THR A 48 26.57 0.78 5.60
CA THR A 48 26.70 1.55 6.86
C THR A 48 25.50 2.45 7.12
N SER A 49 24.48 2.37 6.26
CA SER A 49 23.32 3.24 6.29
C SER A 49 22.37 2.91 7.44
N THR A 50 21.64 3.92 7.90
CA THR A 50 20.44 3.70 8.71
C THR A 50 19.30 3.28 7.78
N ARG A 51 18.65 2.15 8.07
CA ARG A 51 17.61 1.58 7.22
C ARG A 51 16.36 1.26 8.01
N PHE A 52 15.21 1.57 7.42
CA PHE A 52 13.89 1.15 7.87
C PHE A 52 13.36 0.20 6.82
N PHE A 53 13.22 -1.07 7.16
CA PHE A 53 12.97 -2.12 6.16
C PHE A 53 12.00 -3.18 6.65
N GLN A 54 11.42 -3.89 5.68
CA GLN A 54 10.62 -5.09 5.85
C GLN A 54 11.40 -6.24 5.22
N VAL A 55 11.22 -7.46 5.74
CA VAL A 55 11.82 -8.67 5.15
C VAL A 55 10.75 -9.39 4.33
N THR A 56 11.09 -9.81 3.12
CA THR A 56 10.15 -10.50 2.23
C THR A 56 10.84 -11.50 1.30
N ASP A 57 10.17 -12.62 1.04
CA ASP A 57 10.52 -13.59 0.00
C ASP A 57 9.67 -13.38 -1.28
N GLN A 58 9.05 -12.21 -1.41
CA GLN A 58 8.24 -11.89 -2.57
C GLN A 58 9.12 -11.60 -3.78
N GLN A 59 8.88 -12.39 -4.82
CA GLN A 59 9.44 -12.20 -6.16
C GLN A 59 8.79 -11.05 -6.93
N GLU A 60 7.69 -10.49 -6.42
CA GLU A 60 7.01 -9.35 -7.04
C GLU A 60 6.58 -8.37 -5.96
N PHE A 61 6.97 -7.11 -6.13
CA PHE A 61 6.47 -5.98 -5.36
C PHE A 61 6.67 -4.68 -6.14
N ASP A 62 5.94 -3.65 -5.79
CA ASP A 62 5.98 -2.34 -6.38
C ASP A 62 5.95 -1.32 -5.25
N ILE A 63 7.08 -0.70 -4.92
CA ILE A 63 7.17 0.16 -3.74
C ILE A 63 7.34 1.62 -4.15
N GLU A 64 6.72 2.52 -3.40
CA GLU A 64 6.90 3.96 -3.57
C GLU A 64 7.00 4.69 -2.24
N THR A 65 7.65 5.85 -2.26
CA THR A 65 7.73 6.75 -1.11
C THR A 65 7.77 8.20 -1.60
N SER A 66 7.21 9.10 -0.80
CA SER A 66 7.39 10.54 -0.95
C SER A 66 8.27 11.04 0.18
N MET A 67 9.30 11.82 -0.16
CA MET A 67 10.22 12.38 0.81
C MET A 67 10.57 13.83 0.52
N VAL A 68 10.86 14.58 1.58
CA VAL A 68 11.49 15.89 1.52
C VAL A 68 12.86 15.77 2.18
N VAL A 69 13.90 16.05 1.40
CA VAL A 69 15.29 16.04 1.87
C VAL A 69 15.75 17.48 2.05
N ASP A 70 16.20 17.85 3.24
CA ASP A 70 16.88 19.12 3.51
C ASP A 70 18.33 18.83 3.85
N TYR A 71 19.25 19.25 2.99
CA TYR A 71 20.68 19.04 3.20
C TYR A 71 21.55 20.21 2.76
N GLY A 72 22.76 20.28 3.29
CA GLY A 72 23.76 21.26 2.87
C GLY A 72 25.19 20.75 3.02
N ASP A 73 26.01 21.09 2.02
CA ASP A 73 27.48 21.03 2.02
C ASP A 73 28.14 19.65 2.28
N ALA A 74 27.39 18.54 2.20
CA ALA A 74 27.91 17.17 2.33
C ALA A 74 27.47 16.24 1.20
N SER A 75 28.14 15.10 1.08
CA SER A 75 27.68 13.95 0.29
C SER A 75 26.62 13.18 1.09
N THR A 76 25.38 13.17 0.65
CA THR A 76 24.25 12.61 1.40
C THR A 76 23.43 11.65 0.55
N VAL A 77 22.79 10.65 1.17
CA VAL A 77 21.97 9.66 0.46
C VAL A 77 20.66 9.41 1.19
N ALA A 78 19.56 9.47 0.46
CA ALA A 78 18.25 9.04 0.93
C ALA A 78 17.47 8.39 -0.21
N GLY A 79 16.72 7.31 0.07
CA GLY A 79 15.83 6.72 -0.93
C GLY A 79 15.43 5.29 -0.63
N LEU A 80 15.12 4.55 -1.70
CA LEU A 80 14.65 3.16 -1.66
C LEU A 80 15.82 2.18 -1.81
N ILE A 81 15.73 1.05 -1.09
CA ILE A 81 16.68 -0.04 -1.17
C ILE A 81 15.96 -1.40 -1.19
N VAL A 82 16.49 -2.30 -2.03
CA VAL A 82 16.27 -3.74 -1.97
C VAL A 82 17.62 -4.38 -1.73
N TYR A 83 17.80 -5.02 -0.57
CA TYR A 83 19.07 -5.58 -0.12
C TYR A 83 18.93 -7.09 0.11
N SER A 84 19.91 -7.87 -0.33
CA SER A 84 20.03 -9.28 -0.02
C SER A 84 21.36 -9.51 0.70
N ALA A 85 21.29 -10.03 1.93
CA ALA A 85 22.47 -10.36 2.72
C ALA A 85 23.23 -11.58 2.18
N THR A 86 22.53 -12.47 1.48
CA THR A 86 23.04 -13.78 1.01
C THR A 86 23.53 -13.75 -0.43
N THR A 87 23.11 -12.74 -1.21
CA THR A 87 23.59 -12.57 -2.58
C THR A 87 25.04 -12.12 -2.58
N LYS A 88 25.88 -12.83 -3.35
CA LYS A 88 27.24 -12.42 -3.64
C LYS A 88 27.25 -11.31 -4.68
N ASP A 89 28.06 -10.28 -4.44
CA ASP A 89 28.27 -9.24 -5.43
C ASP A 89 29.25 -9.65 -6.55
N HIS A 90 29.54 -8.72 -7.46
CA HIS A 90 30.47 -8.96 -8.58
C HIS A 90 31.94 -9.17 -8.15
N GLN A 91 32.25 -9.01 -6.86
CA GLN A 91 33.56 -9.26 -6.25
C GLN A 91 33.52 -10.43 -5.25
N ASP A 92 32.47 -11.26 -5.29
CA ASP A 92 32.27 -12.45 -4.45
C ASP A 92 32.14 -12.16 -2.94
N ARG A 93 31.70 -10.94 -2.58
CA ARG A 93 31.43 -10.54 -1.19
C ARG A 93 29.95 -10.75 -0.86
N ASP A 94 29.66 -11.13 0.38
CA ASP A 94 28.28 -11.20 0.88
C ASP A 94 27.65 -9.80 0.90
N GLY A 95 26.38 -9.73 0.52
CA GLY A 95 25.61 -8.49 0.45
C GLY A 95 25.59 -7.90 -0.96
N GLN A 96 24.40 -7.79 -1.52
CA GLN A 96 24.14 -7.06 -2.77
C GLN A 96 22.85 -6.26 -2.63
N TRP A 97 22.73 -5.18 -3.40
CA TRP A 97 21.55 -4.33 -3.38
C TRP A 97 21.21 -3.73 -4.74
N VAL A 98 19.96 -3.29 -4.84
CA VAL A 98 19.47 -2.33 -5.83
C VAL A 98 18.97 -1.11 -5.06
N THR A 99 19.41 0.09 -5.44
CA THR A 99 19.00 1.34 -4.79
C THR A 99 18.56 2.36 -5.82
N LEU A 100 17.46 3.06 -5.52
CA LEU A 100 17.08 4.30 -6.17
C LEU A 100 17.13 5.42 -5.12
N LYS A 101 17.95 6.45 -5.33
CA LYS A 101 18.23 7.44 -4.29
C LYS A 101 18.40 8.86 -4.83
N LEU A 102 18.09 9.82 -3.97
CA LEU A 102 18.61 11.17 -4.09
C LEU A 102 20.01 11.18 -3.49
N TRP A 103 21.00 11.55 -4.30
CA TRP A 103 22.37 11.76 -3.86
C TRP A 103 22.64 13.27 -3.80
N GLY A 104 22.69 13.82 -2.59
CA GLY A 104 23.13 15.19 -2.35
C GLY A 104 24.65 15.28 -2.49
N ARG A 105 25.13 16.32 -3.20
CA ARG A 105 26.53 16.48 -3.52
C ARG A 105 27.05 17.81 -2.99
N GLY A 106 28.11 17.75 -2.17
CA GLY A 106 28.72 18.93 -1.56
C GLY A 106 29.54 19.79 -2.54
N ALA A 107 30.31 20.73 -1.98
CA ALA A 107 30.96 21.81 -2.74
C ALA A 107 31.88 21.33 -3.86
N ALA A 108 32.61 20.23 -3.64
CA ALA A 108 33.49 19.63 -4.64
C ALA A 108 32.76 19.12 -5.89
N GLN A 109 31.45 18.94 -5.81
CA GLN A 109 30.59 18.35 -6.83
C GLN A 109 29.46 19.30 -7.27
N GLY A 110 29.54 20.58 -6.89
CA GLY A 110 28.69 21.64 -7.42
C GLY A 110 27.44 21.97 -6.61
N ASN A 111 27.36 21.55 -5.34
CA ASN A 111 26.28 21.95 -4.41
C ASN A 111 24.86 21.71 -4.98
N ASN A 112 24.63 20.50 -5.45
CA ASN A 112 23.40 20.08 -6.10
C ASN A 112 23.09 18.62 -5.74
N ALA A 113 21.86 18.18 -5.97
CA ALA A 113 21.50 16.78 -5.84
C ALA A 113 21.27 16.16 -7.20
N VAL A 114 21.45 14.85 -7.29
CA VAL A 114 21.16 14.05 -8.48
C VAL A 114 20.37 12.81 -8.07
N LEU A 115 19.57 12.28 -9.00
CA LEU A 115 18.97 10.97 -8.84
C LEU A 115 19.97 9.90 -9.31
N GLN A 116 20.18 8.86 -8.51
CA GLN A 116 21.06 7.74 -8.84
C GLN A 116 20.31 6.41 -8.70
N TYR A 117 20.42 5.57 -9.72
CA TYR A 117 19.97 4.18 -9.75
C TYR A 117 21.18 3.26 -9.87
N GLN A 118 21.39 2.42 -8.87
CA GLN A 118 22.70 1.79 -8.62
C GLN A 118 22.54 0.39 -8.01
N ARG A 119 23.54 -0.49 -8.22
CA ARG A 119 23.86 -1.64 -7.34
C ARG A 119 25.21 -1.47 -6.61
N ARG A 120 25.61 -2.42 -5.75
CA ARG A 120 26.87 -2.32 -4.99
C ARG A 120 28.07 -2.01 -5.90
N GLN A 121 28.69 -0.86 -5.65
CA GLN A 121 29.81 -0.27 -6.40
C GLN A 121 29.67 -0.30 -7.93
N ASN A 122 28.46 -0.23 -8.47
CA ASN A 122 28.26 -0.25 -9.91
C ASN A 122 26.98 0.50 -10.28
N ASP A 123 27.16 1.52 -11.11
CA ASP A 123 26.13 2.39 -11.65
C ASP A 123 26.24 2.52 -13.19
N ASP A 124 26.79 1.48 -13.83
CA ASP A 124 27.09 1.43 -15.26
C ASP A 124 25.82 1.38 -16.12
N ALA A 125 25.69 2.35 -17.03
CA ALA A 125 24.60 2.43 -17.99
C ALA A 125 24.51 1.22 -18.93
N ALA A 126 25.62 0.50 -19.16
CA ALA A 126 25.60 -0.74 -19.94
C ALA A 126 24.77 -1.86 -19.29
N LEU A 127 24.51 -1.76 -17.99
CA LEU A 127 23.67 -2.68 -17.22
C LEU A 127 22.28 -2.11 -16.92
N GLY A 128 21.94 -0.95 -17.52
CA GLY A 128 20.67 -0.24 -17.32
C GLY A 128 20.62 0.62 -16.06
N TYR A 129 21.71 0.67 -15.28
CA TYR A 129 21.81 1.58 -14.13
C TYR A 129 22.01 3.03 -14.58
N VAL A 130 21.73 3.97 -13.67
CA VAL A 130 21.85 5.40 -13.95
C VAL A 130 22.68 6.03 -12.85
N GLY A 131 23.97 6.21 -13.10
CA GLY A 131 24.87 6.90 -12.16
C GLY A 131 24.39 8.30 -11.77
N THR A 132 23.92 9.08 -12.74
CA THR A 132 23.24 10.36 -12.50
C THR A 132 22.18 10.61 -13.57
N GLN A 133 20.94 10.89 -13.17
CA GLN A 133 19.87 11.27 -14.10
C GLN A 133 20.18 12.64 -14.74
N ALA A 134 20.45 12.65 -16.04
CA ALA A 134 21.06 13.79 -16.74
C ALA A 134 20.29 15.12 -16.60
N ASP A 135 18.96 15.06 -16.57
CA ASP A 135 18.08 16.24 -16.56
C ASP A 135 17.55 16.60 -15.17
N TYR A 136 18.01 15.93 -14.11
CA TYR A 136 17.60 16.21 -12.73
C TYR A 136 18.80 16.62 -11.87
N ASN A 137 18.94 17.93 -11.67
CA ASN A 137 20.06 18.53 -10.93
C ASN A 137 19.62 19.73 -10.08
N PRO A 138 18.69 19.56 -9.12
CA PRO A 138 18.28 20.64 -8.21
C PRO A 138 19.45 21.15 -7.37
N ALA A 139 19.42 22.42 -7.00
CA ALA A 139 20.35 22.98 -6.02
C ALA A 139 20.18 22.31 -4.64
N GLN A 140 21.24 22.31 -3.82
CA GLN A 140 21.15 21.86 -2.44
C GLN A 140 20.13 22.67 -1.61
N GLY A 141 19.69 22.11 -0.48
CA GLY A 141 18.63 22.63 0.37
C GLY A 141 17.45 21.67 0.45
N VAL A 142 16.24 22.23 0.51
CA VAL A 142 14.96 21.50 0.62
C VAL A 142 14.51 20.99 -0.75
N ILE A 143 14.48 19.67 -0.92
CA ILE A 143 14.15 18.99 -2.17
C ILE A 143 13.04 17.97 -1.93
N PRO A 144 11.80 18.25 -2.39
CA PRO A 144 10.75 17.24 -2.45
C PRO A 144 10.98 16.28 -3.63
N ILE A 145 10.72 14.99 -3.42
CA ILE A 145 10.84 13.97 -4.46
C ILE A 145 9.99 12.74 -4.10
N GLU A 146 9.36 12.13 -5.10
CA GLU A 146 8.80 10.78 -4.96
C GLU A 146 9.65 9.78 -5.73
N LEU A 147 9.85 8.60 -5.13
CA LEU A 147 10.62 7.50 -5.69
C LEU A 147 9.73 6.27 -5.79
N ARG A 148 9.89 5.48 -6.85
CA ARG A 148 9.21 4.20 -7.04
C ARG A 148 10.16 3.16 -7.62
N LEU A 149 10.11 1.96 -7.06
CA LEU A 149 10.92 0.81 -7.47
C LEU A 149 10.04 -0.44 -7.51
N LYS A 150 10.01 -1.14 -8.63
CA LYS A 150 9.24 -2.36 -8.82
C LYS A 150 10.17 -3.54 -9.08
N ARG A 151 9.90 -4.67 -8.45
CA ARG A 151 10.53 -5.97 -8.68
C ARG A 151 9.54 -6.91 -9.40
N GLU A 152 10.02 -7.60 -10.43
CA GLU A 152 9.37 -8.76 -11.07
C GLU A 152 10.40 -9.85 -11.34
N GLY A 153 10.51 -10.84 -10.46
CA GLY A 153 11.60 -11.81 -10.45
C GLY A 153 12.94 -11.13 -10.17
N ASP A 154 13.85 -11.21 -11.14
CA ASP A 154 15.18 -10.57 -11.10
C ASP A 154 15.20 -9.19 -11.77
N GLU A 155 14.06 -8.72 -12.27
CA GLU A 155 13.93 -7.46 -12.97
C GLU A 155 13.50 -6.34 -12.02
N TYR A 156 14.20 -5.21 -12.09
CA TYR A 156 13.92 -4.03 -11.29
C TYR A 156 13.71 -2.82 -12.18
N GLU A 157 12.56 -2.18 -12.06
CA GLU A 157 12.20 -0.98 -12.81
C GLU A 157 11.96 0.20 -11.87
N ALA A 158 12.49 1.37 -12.23
CA ALA A 158 12.56 2.53 -11.37
C ALA A 158 11.92 3.76 -12.03
N TRP A 159 11.21 4.56 -11.22
CA TRP A 159 10.63 5.84 -11.60
C TRP A 159 10.80 6.87 -10.48
N PHE A 160 10.68 8.14 -10.83
CA PHE A 160 10.64 9.22 -9.86
C PHE A 160 9.71 10.35 -10.30
N LYS A 161 9.26 11.18 -9.36
CA LYS A 161 8.63 12.47 -9.65
C LYS A 161 9.52 13.61 -9.14
N PRO A 162 10.09 14.44 -10.04
CA PRO A 162 10.75 15.67 -9.63
C PRO A 162 9.79 16.55 -8.82
N ASN A 163 10.26 17.11 -7.70
CA ASN A 163 9.47 17.98 -6.83
C ASN A 163 8.22 17.34 -6.20
N ALA A 164 8.10 16.01 -6.22
CA ALA A 164 6.95 15.26 -5.75
C ALA A 164 5.61 15.61 -6.44
N GLU A 165 5.67 16.11 -7.68
CA GLU A 165 4.48 16.50 -8.45
C GLU A 165 4.53 15.94 -9.88
N GLY A 166 3.35 15.86 -10.52
CA GLY A 166 3.23 15.48 -11.92
C GLY A 166 3.30 13.97 -12.20
N ASP A 167 3.69 13.62 -13.42
CA ASP A 167 3.75 12.24 -13.89
C ASP A 167 5.06 11.55 -13.50
N TRP A 168 5.00 10.23 -13.32
CA TRP A 168 6.18 9.40 -13.08
C TRP A 168 7.14 9.44 -14.28
N VAL A 169 8.39 9.81 -14.03
CA VAL A 169 9.48 9.78 -15.01
C VAL A 169 10.22 8.46 -14.87
N SER A 170 10.31 7.69 -15.96
CA SER A 170 11.08 6.44 -15.99
C SER A 170 12.58 6.72 -15.86
N VAL A 171 13.23 5.98 -14.98
CA VAL A 171 14.69 6.02 -14.77
C VAL A 171 15.35 4.92 -15.57
N GLY A 172 14.83 3.70 -15.49
CA GLY A 172 15.35 2.56 -16.23
C GLY A 172 14.91 1.22 -15.65
N ARG A 173 15.30 0.16 -16.35
CA ARG A 173 15.07 -1.24 -15.98
C ARG A 173 16.41 -1.97 -15.98
N VAL A 174 16.62 -2.80 -14.95
CA VAL A 174 17.84 -3.60 -14.78
C VAL A 174 17.50 -5.03 -14.38
N THR A 175 18.40 -5.95 -14.71
CA THR A 175 18.38 -7.33 -14.19
C THR A 175 19.40 -7.44 -13.07
N ASN A 176 18.99 -7.89 -11.88
CA ASN A 176 19.91 -8.17 -10.77
C ASN A 176 19.38 -9.33 -9.93
N GLU A 177 20.03 -10.48 -10.00
CA GLU A 177 19.59 -11.69 -9.29
C GLU A 177 19.88 -11.56 -7.79
N LEU A 178 18.87 -11.14 -7.02
CA LEU A 178 18.93 -11.11 -5.55
C LEU A 178 18.29 -12.37 -4.97
N GLN A 179 19.07 -13.11 -4.20
CA GLN A 179 18.61 -14.22 -3.36
C GLN A 179 17.70 -13.72 -2.25
N ASP A 180 16.57 -14.41 -2.08
CA ASP A 180 15.65 -14.19 -0.99
C ASP A 180 16.16 -14.80 0.34
N PRO A 181 15.68 -14.33 1.51
CA PRO A 181 14.84 -13.14 1.67
C PRO A 181 15.57 -11.85 1.33
N VAL A 182 14.82 -10.87 0.83
CA VAL A 182 15.30 -9.50 0.64
C VAL A 182 14.75 -8.58 1.72
N GLU A 183 15.56 -7.58 2.07
CA GLU A 183 15.20 -6.44 2.89
C GLU A 183 14.77 -5.29 1.97
N VAL A 184 13.54 -4.82 2.11
CA VAL A 184 12.93 -3.81 1.26
C VAL A 184 12.52 -2.62 2.11
N GLY A 185 12.93 -1.41 1.74
CA GLY A 185 12.54 -0.23 2.50
C GLY A 185 13.23 1.05 2.09
N ILE A 186 13.35 1.95 3.06
CA ILE A 186 13.97 3.27 2.92
C ILE A 186 15.25 3.35 3.73
N TYR A 187 16.17 4.19 3.30
CA TYR A 187 17.43 4.41 4.00
C TYR A 187 17.92 5.85 3.91
N VAL A 188 18.78 6.20 4.83
CA VAL A 188 19.34 7.56 4.99
C VAL A 188 20.79 7.51 5.43
N GLY A 189 21.58 8.52 5.07
CA GLY A 189 22.94 8.69 5.58
C GLY A 189 23.67 9.91 5.02
N VAL A 190 24.63 10.41 5.79
CA VAL A 190 25.68 11.33 5.32
C VAL A 190 26.94 10.50 5.11
N ALA A 191 27.43 10.45 3.88
CA ALA A 191 28.59 9.62 3.52
C ALA A 191 29.90 10.16 4.11
N ASP A 192 29.95 11.47 4.38
CA ASP A 192 31.12 12.14 4.91
C ASP A 192 31.24 12.00 6.44
N ALA A 193 32.43 12.33 6.95
CA ALA A 193 32.69 12.37 8.39
C ALA A 193 31.96 13.54 9.07
N GLU A 194 31.85 13.46 10.39
CA GLU A 194 31.19 14.47 11.22
C GLU A 194 31.75 15.88 10.97
N GLY A 195 30.84 16.85 10.80
CA GLY A 195 31.16 18.28 10.66
C GLY A 195 31.32 18.80 9.22
N THR A 196 31.09 17.98 8.19
CA THR A 196 31.14 18.41 6.78
C THR A 196 29.82 18.99 6.26
N GLY A 197 28.70 18.66 6.89
CA GLY A 197 27.36 19.10 6.51
C GLY A 197 26.30 18.29 7.25
N GLN A 198 25.03 18.47 6.91
CA GLN A 198 23.92 17.78 7.59
C GLN A 198 22.83 17.42 6.60
N MET A 199 22.01 16.42 6.95
CA MET A 199 20.79 16.09 6.23
C MET A 199 19.69 15.72 7.22
N THR A 200 18.52 16.33 7.04
CA THR A 200 17.25 15.85 7.60
C THR A 200 16.39 15.37 6.44
N VAL A 201 15.66 14.29 6.66
CA VAL A 201 14.66 13.80 5.71
C VAL A 201 13.36 13.49 6.41
N THR A 202 12.26 13.82 5.76
CA THR A 202 10.91 13.41 6.16
C THR A 202 10.31 12.55 5.07
N PHE A 203 9.86 11.35 5.43
CA PHE A 203 9.09 10.45 4.57
C PHE A 203 7.61 10.57 4.93
N ASP A 204 6.78 10.86 3.93
CA ASP A 204 5.31 10.98 4.06
C ASP A 204 4.66 9.60 4.14
N TYR A 205 5.10 8.70 3.28
CA TYR A 205 4.59 7.34 3.25
C TYR A 205 5.63 6.38 2.69
N PHE A 206 5.42 5.10 2.94
CA PHE A 206 6.01 4.01 2.18
C PHE A 206 4.87 3.09 1.74
N ARG A 207 4.62 2.96 0.45
CA ARG A 207 3.50 2.17 -0.06
C ARG A 207 3.99 1.03 -0.91
N GLU A 208 3.25 -0.07 -0.84
CA GLU A 208 3.14 -0.95 -1.99
C GLU A 208 2.21 -0.25 -3.02
N ALA A 209 2.78 0.34 -4.07
CA ALA A 209 2.12 1.12 -5.13
C ALA A 209 1.15 0.30 -5.98
N SER A 210 1.33 -1.02 -6.00
CA SER A 210 0.43 -1.95 -6.67
C SER A 210 -0.64 -2.52 -5.74
N SER A 211 -0.52 -2.26 -4.44
CA SER A 211 -1.65 -2.28 -3.53
C SER A 211 -2.42 -0.97 -3.72
N PRO A 212 -3.76 -0.99 -3.89
CA PRO A 212 -4.54 0.23 -4.07
C PRO A 212 -4.48 1.08 -2.79
N ALA A 213 -3.59 2.06 -2.76
CA ALA A 213 -3.59 3.15 -1.78
C ALA A 213 -3.58 4.46 -2.56
N THR A 214 -4.77 5.06 -2.70
CA THR A 214 -4.91 6.41 -3.26
C THR A 214 -4.87 7.41 -2.12
N PRO A 215 -3.81 8.21 -1.93
CA PRO A 215 -3.90 9.40 -1.09
C PRO A 215 -4.78 10.46 -1.78
N VAL A 216 -5.57 11.16 -0.97
CA VAL A 216 -6.31 12.35 -1.42
C VAL A 216 -6.30 13.41 -0.33
N ASP A 217 -6.00 14.65 -0.72
CA ASP A 217 -5.99 15.89 0.07
C ASP A 217 -7.34 16.11 0.81
N PRO A 218 -7.34 16.52 2.11
CA PRO A 218 -8.54 16.68 2.92
C PRO A 218 -9.20 18.06 2.80
N ARG A 219 -10.12 18.26 1.84
CA ARG A 219 -11.19 19.28 1.98
C ARG A 219 -12.55 18.77 1.52
N ASP A 220 -13.48 18.80 2.47
CA ASP A 220 -14.94 18.65 2.37
C ASP A 220 -15.56 17.23 2.42
N ARG A 221 -16.46 17.05 3.40
CA ARG A 221 -17.06 15.80 3.89
C ARG A 221 -18.50 15.63 3.38
N LEU A 222 -18.84 14.53 2.68
CA LEU A 222 -20.22 14.02 2.42
C LEU A 222 -20.20 12.50 2.05
N ALA A 223 -21.37 11.85 1.94
CA ALA A 223 -21.68 10.43 2.21
C ALA A 223 -20.84 9.34 1.50
N VAL A 224 -20.62 8.21 2.20
CA VAL A 224 -19.68 7.15 1.80
C VAL A 224 -20.25 5.75 2.06
N THR A 225 -19.85 4.73 1.29
CA THR A 225 -20.30 3.34 1.45
C THR A 225 -19.12 2.37 1.35
N TRP A 226 -19.04 1.35 2.21
CA TRP A 226 -18.11 0.22 2.07
C TRP A 226 -18.69 -1.08 2.61
N GLY A 227 -18.38 -2.22 2.01
CA GLY A 227 -18.98 -3.48 2.46
C GLY A 227 -18.58 -4.72 1.65
N ILE A 228 -19.25 -5.83 1.95
CA ILE A 228 -19.18 -7.11 1.23
C ILE A 228 -20.39 -7.23 0.31
N ALA A 229 -20.18 -7.67 -0.92
CA ALA A 229 -21.22 -7.95 -1.89
C ALA A 229 -21.14 -9.39 -2.41
N ALA A 230 -22.30 -10.00 -2.62
CA ALA A 230 -22.49 -11.11 -3.53
C ALA A 230 -23.36 -10.62 -4.69
N TYR A 231 -22.83 -10.61 -5.90
CA TYR A 231 -23.44 -10.03 -7.09
C TYR A 231 -23.53 -11.06 -8.21
N SER A 232 -24.66 -11.09 -8.91
CA SER A 232 -24.82 -11.85 -10.16
C SER A 232 -25.17 -10.88 -11.28
N PRO A 233 -24.39 -10.81 -12.37
CA PRO A 233 -24.70 -9.94 -13.50
C PRO A 233 -25.91 -10.41 -14.30
N THR A 234 -26.26 -11.69 -14.24
CA THR A 234 -27.33 -12.30 -15.03
C THR A 234 -28.64 -12.46 -14.26
N THR A 235 -28.57 -12.57 -12.94
CA THR A 235 -29.79 -12.64 -12.11
C THR A 235 -30.58 -11.37 -12.27
N LYS A 236 -31.88 -11.51 -12.53
CA LYS A 236 -32.78 -10.37 -12.62
C LYS A 236 -33.18 -9.91 -11.23
N ASP A 237 -33.17 -8.60 -11.04
CA ASP A 237 -33.70 -8.00 -9.83
C ASP A 237 -35.23 -8.06 -9.78
N ARG A 238 -35.80 -7.55 -8.68
CA ARG A 238 -37.27 -7.47 -8.47
C ARG A 238 -38.00 -6.66 -9.54
N GLN A 239 -37.30 -5.80 -10.27
CA GLN A 239 -37.84 -4.99 -11.35
C GLN A 239 -37.59 -5.62 -12.74
N GLY A 240 -37.01 -6.82 -12.78
CA GLY A 240 -36.71 -7.57 -14.00
C GLY A 240 -35.45 -7.10 -14.75
N ARG A 241 -34.62 -6.26 -14.13
CA ARG A 241 -33.36 -5.75 -14.71
C ARG A 241 -32.23 -6.72 -14.43
N GLU A 242 -31.33 -6.89 -15.38
CA GLU A 242 -30.09 -7.67 -15.16
C GLU A 242 -29.23 -7.03 -14.05
N GLY A 243 -28.61 -7.88 -13.24
CA GLY A 243 -27.85 -7.51 -12.06
C GLY A 243 -28.68 -7.60 -10.78
N GLU A 244 -28.28 -8.45 -9.84
CA GLU A 244 -28.86 -8.49 -8.49
C GLU A 244 -27.72 -8.67 -7.48
N TRP A 245 -27.90 -8.15 -6.26
CA TRP A 245 -26.89 -8.27 -5.22
C TRP A 245 -27.48 -8.44 -3.83
N VAL A 246 -26.74 -9.11 -2.95
CA VAL A 246 -26.92 -9.07 -1.50
C VAL A 246 -25.68 -8.39 -0.91
N THR A 247 -25.86 -7.37 -0.07
CA THR A 247 -24.73 -6.65 0.54
C THR A 247 -24.91 -6.41 2.02
N ILE A 248 -23.81 -6.55 2.78
CA ILE A 248 -23.62 -5.94 4.10
C ILE A 248 -22.63 -4.79 3.93
N LYS A 249 -22.98 -3.59 4.37
CA LYS A 249 -22.15 -2.39 4.17
C LYS A 249 -22.23 -1.43 5.35
N LEU A 250 -21.15 -0.72 5.63
CA LEU A 250 -21.24 0.53 6.36
C LEU A 250 -21.61 1.65 5.38
N TRP A 251 -22.58 2.45 5.75
CA TRP A 251 -23.03 3.62 5.04
C TRP A 251 -22.84 4.84 5.95
N GLY A 252 -21.87 5.67 5.60
CA GLY A 252 -21.66 6.99 6.18
C GLY A 252 -22.67 7.96 5.58
N ARG A 253 -23.59 8.44 6.41
CA ARG A 253 -24.71 9.29 6.04
C ARG A 253 -24.37 10.75 6.28
N GLY A 254 -24.61 11.59 5.28
CA GLY A 254 -24.39 13.03 5.37
C GLY A 254 -25.34 13.74 6.35
N PRO A 255 -25.19 15.08 6.50
CA PRO A 255 -25.98 15.89 7.44
C PRO A 255 -27.50 15.75 7.28
N ALA A 256 -27.98 15.59 6.04
CA ALA A 256 -29.40 15.39 5.75
C ALA A 256 -29.96 14.06 6.29
N ASN A 257 -29.09 13.11 6.62
CA ASN A 257 -29.43 11.73 6.99
C ASN A 257 -28.87 11.35 8.38
N GLY A 258 -28.76 12.34 9.28
CA GLY A 258 -28.36 12.12 10.67
C GLY A 258 -26.87 12.28 10.98
N ASN A 259 -26.05 12.59 9.96
CA ASN A 259 -24.60 12.84 10.11
C ASN A 259 -23.85 11.73 10.88
N ASN A 260 -24.13 10.48 10.52
CA ASN A 260 -23.70 9.31 11.28
C ASN A 260 -23.37 8.15 10.34
N ALA A 261 -22.84 7.05 10.86
CA ALA A 261 -22.54 5.83 10.13
C ALA A 261 -23.45 4.70 10.61
N VAL A 262 -23.96 3.93 9.67
CA VAL A 262 -24.84 2.79 9.93
C VAL A 262 -24.36 1.57 9.18
N ILE A 263 -24.57 0.37 9.73
CA ILE A 263 -24.47 -0.85 8.92
C ILE A 263 -25.82 -1.09 8.24
N GLN A 264 -25.80 -1.49 6.98
CA GLN A 264 -26.96 -1.83 6.18
C GLN A 264 -26.79 -3.22 5.56
N TYR A 265 -27.78 -4.08 5.77
CA TYR A 265 -27.92 -5.38 5.09
C TYR A 265 -29.11 -5.30 4.13
N GLN A 266 -28.84 -5.45 2.83
CA GLN A 266 -29.81 -5.14 1.77
C GLN A 266 -29.64 -6.04 0.53
N LYS A 267 -30.67 -6.04 -0.32
CA LYS A 267 -30.63 -6.44 -1.73
C LYS A 267 -30.61 -5.21 -2.65
N ARG A 268 -30.54 -5.39 -3.98
CA ARG A 268 -30.64 -4.27 -4.94
C ARG A 268 -31.92 -3.48 -4.72
N GLN A 269 -31.77 -2.23 -4.28
CA GLN A 269 -32.87 -1.29 -4.04
C GLN A 269 -33.96 -1.85 -3.10
N PHE A 270 -33.62 -2.81 -2.24
CA PHE A 270 -34.55 -3.41 -1.31
C PHE A 270 -33.86 -3.68 0.01
N ASP A 271 -34.23 -2.93 1.04
CA ASP A 271 -33.53 -2.89 2.31
C ASP A 271 -34.47 -3.08 3.51
N GLY A 272 -35.75 -3.38 3.30
CA GLY A 272 -36.70 -3.64 4.39
C GLY A 272 -37.55 -4.89 4.16
N GLY A 273 -37.43 -5.88 5.06
CA GLY A 273 -38.19 -7.15 5.01
C GLY A 273 -37.34 -8.34 4.58
N GLU A 274 -37.92 -9.56 4.62
CA GLU A 274 -37.22 -10.82 4.27
C GLU A 274 -35.92 -11.06 5.06
N GLY A 275 -35.88 -10.59 6.31
CA GLY A 275 -34.70 -10.69 7.18
C GLY A 275 -33.55 -9.75 6.82
N LEU A 276 -33.74 -8.86 5.84
CA LEU A 276 -32.89 -7.69 5.64
C LEU A 276 -33.15 -6.66 6.74
N ALA A 277 -32.07 -6.15 7.31
CA ALA A 277 -32.14 -5.19 8.42
C ALA A 277 -32.25 -3.74 7.95
N GLY A 278 -31.84 -3.43 6.71
CA GLY A 278 -31.84 -2.07 6.17
C GLY A 278 -30.90 -1.14 6.91
N THR A 279 -31.23 -0.76 8.13
CA THR A 279 -30.28 -0.18 9.08
C THR A 279 -30.19 -1.14 10.26
N VAL A 280 -29.02 -1.73 10.48
CA VAL A 280 -28.78 -2.65 11.60
C VAL A 280 -29.11 -1.94 12.91
N PRO A 281 -29.99 -2.52 13.75
CA PRO A 281 -30.35 -1.92 15.04
C PRO A 281 -29.11 -1.67 15.91
N ASN A 282 -29.12 -0.57 16.64
CA ASN A 282 -28.07 -0.19 17.60
C ASN A 282 -26.68 0.09 17.00
N PHE A 283 -26.55 0.24 15.68
CA PHE A 283 -25.36 0.79 15.05
C PHE A 283 -25.68 2.17 14.44
N GLN A 284 -25.41 3.23 15.20
CA GLN A 284 -25.70 4.63 14.82
C GLN A 284 -24.55 5.54 15.28
N ASP A 285 -23.37 5.29 14.77
CA ASP A 285 -22.16 5.94 15.26
C ASP A 285 -21.95 7.31 14.64
N PRO A 286 -21.31 8.25 15.33
CA PRO A 286 -20.88 9.49 14.70
C PRO A 286 -20.03 9.20 13.45
N ALA A 287 -20.16 10.04 12.42
CA ALA A 287 -19.26 9.97 11.27
C ALA A 287 -17.81 10.20 11.71
N GLY A 288 -16.88 9.36 11.25
CA GLY A 288 -15.48 9.41 11.64
C GLY A 288 -14.71 8.17 11.22
N GLU A 289 -13.54 7.99 11.82
CA GLU A 289 -12.73 6.78 11.71
C GLU A 289 -13.39 5.63 12.47
N MET A 290 -13.44 4.46 11.84
CA MET A 290 -14.17 3.31 12.36
C MET A 290 -13.52 2.00 11.93
N ASP A 291 -13.21 1.17 12.93
CA ASP A 291 -12.87 -0.23 12.70
C ASP A 291 -14.14 -1.08 12.74
N ILE A 292 -14.30 -1.94 11.74
CA ILE A 292 -15.39 -2.90 11.70
C ILE A 292 -14.92 -4.21 11.07
N TYR A 293 -15.52 -5.30 11.54
CA TYR A 293 -15.39 -6.61 10.92
C TYR A 293 -16.77 -6.99 10.40
N MET A 294 -16.84 -7.41 9.15
CA MET A 294 -18.08 -7.86 8.50
C MET A 294 -17.93 -9.30 8.05
N ARG A 295 -19.03 -10.04 8.08
CA ARG A 295 -19.09 -11.41 7.57
C ARG A 295 -20.38 -11.62 6.82
N LEU A 296 -20.27 -12.23 5.64
CA LEU A 296 -21.39 -12.74 4.86
C LEU A 296 -21.15 -14.22 4.60
N ARG A 297 -22.15 -15.06 4.87
CA ARG A 297 -22.12 -16.50 4.54
C ARG A 297 -23.28 -16.80 3.60
N ARG A 298 -23.00 -17.61 2.57
CA ARG A 298 -24.02 -18.22 1.71
C ARG A 298 -24.10 -19.71 1.97
N GLU A 299 -25.32 -20.22 2.17
CA GLU A 299 -25.66 -21.65 2.18
C GLU A 299 -26.85 -21.83 1.23
N ASP A 300 -26.63 -22.46 0.08
CA ASP A 300 -27.58 -22.51 -1.05
C ASP A 300 -28.08 -21.12 -1.48
N ASN A 301 -29.36 -20.81 -1.25
CA ASN A 301 -29.94 -19.49 -1.54
C ASN A 301 -29.99 -18.59 -0.31
N THR A 302 -29.54 -19.06 0.85
CA THR A 302 -29.62 -18.31 2.11
C THR A 302 -28.34 -17.54 2.35
N PHE A 303 -28.47 -16.25 2.66
CA PHE A 303 -27.39 -15.37 3.04
C PHE A 303 -27.57 -14.94 4.50
N THR A 304 -26.56 -15.21 5.33
CA THR A 304 -26.50 -14.75 6.73
C THR A 304 -25.41 -13.70 6.88
N ALA A 305 -25.69 -12.61 7.61
CA ALA A 305 -24.76 -11.52 7.83
C ALA A 305 -24.45 -11.26 9.31
N TRP A 306 -23.19 -10.94 9.61
CA TRP A 306 -22.73 -10.57 10.96
C TRP A 306 -21.75 -9.41 10.93
N TRP A 307 -21.60 -8.75 12.06
CA TRP A 307 -20.57 -7.73 12.27
C TRP A 307 -19.99 -7.77 13.70
N LYS A 308 -18.84 -7.13 13.92
CA LYS A 308 -18.26 -6.87 15.25
C LYS A 308 -17.30 -5.68 15.21
N ARG A 309 -16.92 -5.13 16.38
CA ARG A 309 -16.03 -3.96 16.49
C ARG A 309 -14.56 -4.33 16.56
N LYS A 310 -14.23 -5.44 17.21
CA LYS A 310 -12.85 -5.89 17.43
C LYS A 310 -12.67 -7.33 17.00
N ALA A 311 -11.44 -7.71 16.66
CA ALA A 311 -11.12 -9.08 16.23
C ALA A 311 -11.61 -10.16 17.21
N ASN A 312 -11.54 -9.89 18.53
CA ASN A 312 -11.90 -10.85 19.57
C ASN A 312 -13.33 -10.68 20.12
N ASP A 313 -14.13 -9.75 19.58
CA ASP A 313 -15.52 -9.60 20.00
C ASP A 313 -16.38 -10.76 19.46
N PRO A 314 -17.47 -11.12 20.16
CA PRO A 314 -18.46 -12.01 19.60
C PRO A 314 -19.11 -11.38 18.36
N TRP A 315 -19.38 -12.19 17.35
CA TRP A 315 -20.13 -11.77 16.17
C TRP A 315 -21.56 -11.40 16.54
N ILE A 316 -22.01 -10.23 16.09
CA ILE A 316 -23.37 -9.75 16.23
C ILE A 316 -24.13 -10.14 14.97
N ASP A 317 -25.18 -10.93 15.14
CA ASP A 317 -26.07 -11.38 14.08
C ASP A 317 -26.94 -10.23 13.57
N ILE A 318 -26.99 -10.07 12.24
CA ILE A 318 -27.85 -9.10 11.56
C ILE A 318 -29.15 -9.75 11.09
N GLY A 319 -29.07 -11.00 10.63
CA GLY A 319 -30.19 -11.75 10.08
C GLY A 319 -29.84 -12.57 8.84
N GLU A 320 -30.85 -13.29 8.36
CA GLU A 320 -30.80 -14.15 7.18
C GLU A 320 -31.78 -13.67 6.12
N THR A 321 -31.38 -13.71 4.85
CA THR A 321 -32.30 -13.51 3.71
C THR A 321 -32.09 -14.60 2.68
N GLU A 322 -33.15 -14.96 1.95
CA GLU A 322 -33.04 -15.83 0.78
C GLU A 322 -32.88 -15.00 -0.50
N GLN A 323 -31.94 -15.36 -1.36
CA GLN A 323 -31.79 -14.83 -2.71
C GLN A 323 -31.28 -15.95 -3.63
N GLU A 324 -32.10 -16.35 -4.59
CA GLU A 324 -31.64 -17.21 -5.67
C GLU A 324 -30.80 -16.39 -6.65
N PHE A 325 -29.66 -16.93 -7.02
CA PHE A 325 -28.75 -16.32 -7.99
C PHE A 325 -28.44 -17.30 -9.11
N ASP A 326 -28.52 -16.78 -10.33
CA ASP A 326 -27.89 -17.39 -11.48
C ASP A 326 -26.38 -17.39 -11.27
N GLU A 327 -25.77 -18.56 -11.44
CA GLU A 327 -24.33 -18.69 -11.42
C GLU A 327 -23.73 -18.14 -12.72
N PRO A 328 -22.64 -17.38 -12.64
CA PRO A 328 -21.82 -17.19 -11.44
C PRO A 328 -22.15 -16.03 -10.53
N LEU A 329 -21.69 -16.16 -9.28
CA LEU A 329 -21.53 -15.06 -8.36
C LEU A 329 -20.13 -14.43 -8.38
N GLU A 330 -20.12 -13.10 -8.41
CA GLU A 330 -19.01 -12.26 -8.00
C GLU A 330 -19.14 -12.00 -6.49
N VAL A 331 -18.10 -12.30 -5.71
CA VAL A 331 -18.07 -12.07 -4.27
C VAL A 331 -16.83 -11.26 -3.93
N GLY A 332 -17.01 -10.15 -3.23
CA GLY A 332 -15.89 -9.30 -2.87
C GLY A 332 -16.27 -8.11 -1.99
N ILE A 333 -15.29 -7.24 -1.81
CA ILE A 333 -15.40 -5.99 -1.08
C ILE A 333 -15.59 -4.83 -2.05
N TYR A 334 -16.27 -3.78 -1.61
CA TYR A 334 -16.47 -2.58 -2.42
C TYR A 334 -16.47 -1.33 -1.55
N ALA A 335 -16.01 -0.21 -2.10
CA ALA A 335 -16.12 1.11 -1.49
C ALA A 335 -16.52 2.16 -2.53
N GLY A 336 -17.23 3.20 -2.11
CA GLY A 336 -17.64 4.27 -3.01
C GLY A 336 -18.43 5.38 -2.33
N ILE A 337 -18.30 6.58 -2.89
CA ILE A 337 -19.10 7.75 -2.52
C ILE A 337 -20.41 7.66 -3.30
N CYS A 338 -21.53 7.54 -2.60
CA CYS A 338 -22.85 7.35 -3.22
C CYS A 338 -23.58 8.68 -3.51
N ASP A 339 -22.95 9.81 -3.22
CA ASP A 339 -23.41 11.16 -3.53
C ASP A 339 -22.50 11.81 -4.59
N SER A 340 -22.94 12.93 -5.17
CA SER A 340 -22.11 13.69 -6.13
C SER A 340 -20.87 14.35 -5.48
N LYS A 341 -20.73 14.25 -4.15
CA LYS A 341 -19.66 14.82 -3.34
C LYS A 341 -19.42 13.93 -2.12
N GLY A 342 -18.17 13.79 -1.69
CA GLY A 342 -17.82 13.04 -0.48
C GLY A 342 -16.34 12.66 -0.44
N LYS A 343 -15.88 12.18 0.72
CA LYS A 343 -14.52 11.63 0.88
C LYS A 343 -14.61 10.39 1.75
N GLN A 344 -14.09 9.29 1.23
CA GLN A 344 -13.95 8.03 1.94
C GLN A 344 -12.51 7.56 1.82
N ILE A 345 -11.96 7.09 2.94
CA ILE A 345 -10.82 6.18 2.92
C ILE A 345 -11.35 4.86 3.45
N ALA A 346 -11.20 3.80 2.65
CA ALA A 346 -11.55 2.45 3.04
C ALA A 346 -10.27 1.63 2.98
N GLN A 347 -9.78 1.22 4.15
CA GLN A 347 -8.65 0.32 4.29
C GLN A 347 -9.19 -1.06 4.63
N TYR A 348 -8.65 -2.08 3.97
CA TYR A 348 -9.02 -3.47 4.22
C TYR A 348 -7.78 -4.19 4.71
N GLU A 349 -7.86 -4.71 5.93
CA GLU A 349 -6.78 -5.52 6.50
C GLU A 349 -6.74 -6.92 5.85
N TYR A 350 -7.91 -7.53 5.60
CA TYR A 350 -8.03 -8.84 4.96
C TYR A 350 -9.41 -9.07 4.32
N PHE A 351 -9.49 -10.06 3.42
CA PHE A 351 -10.72 -10.68 2.91
C PHE A 351 -10.48 -12.18 2.77
N GLU A 352 -11.27 -13.00 3.46
CA GLU A 352 -11.04 -14.45 3.57
C GLU A 352 -12.31 -15.25 3.26
N ASP A 353 -12.14 -16.35 2.52
CA ASP A 353 -13.14 -17.43 2.46
C ASP A 353 -12.87 -18.43 3.59
N LEU A 354 -13.79 -18.48 4.55
CA LEU A 354 -13.68 -19.29 5.77
C LEU A 354 -14.09 -20.76 5.58
N LEU A 355 -14.68 -21.14 4.43
CA LEU A 355 -15.16 -22.50 4.16
C LEU A 355 -14.19 -23.30 3.30
N VAL A 356 -13.59 -22.65 2.32
CA VAL A 356 -12.48 -23.20 1.53
C VAL A 356 -11.35 -22.18 1.63
N PRO A 357 -10.44 -22.32 2.60
CA PRO A 357 -9.27 -21.47 2.67
C PRO A 357 -8.51 -21.62 1.35
N PHE A 358 -8.53 -20.59 0.53
CA PHE A 358 -7.54 -20.40 -0.52
C PHE A 358 -6.60 -19.30 -0.06
N ASP A 359 -5.30 -19.47 -0.31
CA ASP A 359 -4.35 -18.39 -0.11
C ASP A 359 -4.73 -17.23 -1.02
N VAL A 360 -5.40 -16.22 -0.48
CA VAL A 360 -5.46 -14.90 -1.10
C VAL A 360 -4.15 -14.20 -0.75
N SER A 361 -3.05 -14.65 -1.35
CA SER A 361 -1.90 -13.77 -1.47
C SER A 361 -2.24 -12.69 -2.52
N PRO A 362 -1.77 -11.44 -2.40
CA PRO A 362 -2.01 -10.35 -3.37
C PRO A 362 -1.58 -10.61 -4.84
N ARG A 363 -1.18 -11.83 -5.19
CA ARG A 363 -0.72 -12.21 -6.54
C ARG A 363 -1.90 -12.46 -7.47
N ALA A 364 -2.36 -11.41 -8.17
CA ALA A 364 -2.90 -11.56 -9.54
C ALA A 364 -3.19 -10.25 -10.29
N LYS A 365 -3.23 -9.05 -9.65
CA LYS A 365 -3.32 -7.72 -10.31
C LYS A 365 -3.98 -7.70 -11.72
N LEU A 366 -5.28 -7.99 -11.81
CA LEU A 366 -6.05 -7.74 -13.04
C LEU A 366 -7.00 -6.54 -12.85
N PRO A 367 -7.20 -5.72 -13.90
CA PRO A 367 -8.05 -4.53 -13.82
C PRO A 367 -9.53 -4.93 -13.86
N ILE A 368 -10.31 -4.45 -12.88
CA ILE A 368 -11.79 -4.44 -12.85
C ILE A 368 -12.44 -5.82 -13.07
N ALA A 369 -12.38 -6.66 -12.03
CA ALA A 369 -13.38 -7.65 -11.61
C ALA A 369 -12.74 -8.52 -10.52
N TRP A 370 -13.11 -8.34 -9.24
CA TRP A 370 -12.77 -9.33 -8.21
C TRP A 370 -13.88 -10.39 -8.21
N GLY A 371 -13.73 -11.33 -9.15
CA GLY A 371 -14.60 -12.48 -9.32
C GLY A 371 -14.26 -13.18 -10.63
N ASP A 372 -13.38 -14.18 -10.58
CA ASP A 372 -13.38 -15.23 -11.60
C ASP A 372 -13.99 -16.50 -11.03
N LEU A 373 -14.80 -17.14 -11.86
CA LEU A 373 -15.73 -18.19 -11.50
C LEU A 373 -15.04 -19.45 -10.97
N LYS A 374 -15.65 -20.05 -9.94
CA LYS A 374 -15.63 -21.51 -9.84
C LYS A 374 -16.46 -22.09 -10.99
N ARG A 375 -15.82 -22.46 -12.11
CA ARG A 375 -16.47 -23.34 -13.10
C ARG A 375 -16.58 -24.73 -12.48
N ARG A 376 -17.79 -25.18 -12.17
CA ARG A 376 -18.07 -26.63 -12.13
C ARG A 376 -17.86 -27.15 -13.54
N HIS A 377 -16.68 -27.70 -13.84
CA HIS A 377 -16.60 -28.68 -14.91
C HIS A 377 -17.33 -29.94 -14.44
N SER A 378 -18.49 -30.13 -15.07
CA SER A 378 -19.29 -31.35 -15.17
C SER A 378 -18.66 -32.62 -14.60
N VAL A 379 -19.39 -33.26 -13.69
CA VAL A 379 -19.30 -34.70 -13.44
C VAL A 379 -19.53 -35.42 -14.77
N PRO A 380 -18.64 -36.30 -15.24
CA PRO A 380 -19.03 -37.31 -16.21
C PRO A 380 -20.01 -38.24 -15.51
N GLY A 381 -21.29 -38.09 -15.84
CA GLY A 381 -22.27 -39.12 -15.55
C GLY A 381 -21.97 -40.39 -16.34
N SER A 382 -22.59 -41.47 -15.83
CA SER A 382 -22.73 -42.82 -16.39
C SER A 382 -21.68 -43.84 -15.90
N ARG A 383 -22.05 -44.95 -15.29
CA ARG A 383 -23.32 -45.70 -15.27
C ARG A 383 -23.64 -46.27 -13.89
#